data_AF-A0A419X3X2-F1
#
_entry.id   AF-A0A419X3X2-F1
#
_cell.length_a   1.000
_cell.length_b   1.000
_cell.length_c   1.000
_cell.angle_alpha   90.00
_cell.angle_beta   90.00
_cell.angle_gamma   90.00
#
_symmetry.space_group_name_H-M   'P 1'
#
loop_
_entity.id
_entity.type
_entity.pdbx_description
1 polymer ?
#
loop_
_entity_poly.entity_id
_entity_poly.type
_entity_poly.pdbx_seq_one_letter_code
_entity_poly.pdbx_strand_id
1 'polypeptide(L)'
;MSRDIQDLHPVTAQKALKVIAICEAKGVDILVYNTLRTLEEQAKFYRQGRSWSVIRVKCLNLRNAGYGYLADIIERVGPQMGTKKLTNAAPGESWHNLAYAFDGVPLIGKNPAWSYKGNEELWETYGNVCKEVGLTWGGDWNFKDYPHAQEHSETNPLNVYGPEALRKLLEERGLL
;
A
#
# COMPACT_ATOMS: atom_id res chain seq x y z
N MET A 1 -3.91 -9.40 -4.26
CA MET A 1 -3.92 -8.59 -3.04
C MET A 1 -4.90 -9.21 -2.08
N SER A 2 -4.49 -9.33 -0.82
CA SER A 2 -5.39 -9.73 0.25
C SER A 2 -6.40 -8.63 0.58
N ARG A 3 -7.53 -9.06 1.12
CA ARG A 3 -8.54 -8.22 1.76
C ARG A 3 -8.72 -8.55 3.24
N ASP A 4 -7.96 -9.54 3.72
CA ASP A 4 -8.03 -9.99 5.10
C ASP A 4 -7.18 -9.07 5.98
N ILE A 5 -7.78 -8.57 7.05
CA ILE A 5 -7.10 -7.76 8.07
C ILE A 5 -6.04 -8.60 8.79
N GLN A 6 -6.21 -9.92 8.86
CA GLN A 6 -5.24 -10.81 9.51
C GLN A 6 -3.94 -10.98 8.72
N ASP A 7 -3.94 -10.62 7.43
CA ASP A 7 -2.71 -10.60 6.63
C ASP A 7 -1.87 -9.34 6.88
N LEU A 8 -2.40 -8.36 7.63
CA LEU A 8 -1.62 -7.21 8.10
C LEU A 8 -0.63 -7.63 9.20
N HIS A 9 0.42 -6.83 9.39
CA HIS A 9 1.23 -6.97 10.58
C HIS A 9 0.36 -6.81 11.84
N PRO A 10 0.58 -7.55 12.94
CA PRO A 10 -0.35 -7.58 14.08
C PRO A 10 -0.68 -6.20 14.67
N VAL A 11 0.30 -5.31 14.76
CA VAL A 11 0.08 -3.92 15.23
C VAL A 11 -0.80 -3.14 14.24
N THR A 12 -0.61 -3.34 12.94
CA THR A 12 -1.37 -2.69 11.88
C THR A 12 -2.80 -3.22 11.85
N ALA A 13 -2.97 -4.54 12.00
CA ALA A 13 -4.27 -5.19 12.11
C ALA A 13 -5.07 -4.62 13.30
N GLN A 14 -4.45 -4.50 14.47
CA GLN A 14 -5.09 -3.91 15.65
C GLN A 14 -5.50 -2.44 15.41
N LYS A 15 -4.65 -1.65 14.76
CA LYS A 15 -4.98 -0.26 14.40
C LYS A 15 -6.11 -0.20 13.37
N ALA A 16 -6.11 -1.04 12.34
CA ALA A 16 -7.18 -1.12 11.35
C ALA A 16 -8.53 -1.47 11.99
N LEU A 17 -8.56 -2.43 12.91
CA LEU A 17 -9.77 -2.78 13.67
C LEU A 17 -10.27 -1.62 14.53
N LYS A 18 -9.35 -0.85 15.16
CA LYS A 18 -9.71 0.37 15.90
C LYS A 18 -10.29 1.44 14.97
N VAL A 19 -9.72 1.63 13.78
CA VAL A 19 -10.28 2.58 12.79
C VAL A 19 -11.72 2.20 12.46
N ILE A 20 -11.98 0.94 12.12
CA ILE A 20 -13.33 0.46 11.80
C ILE A 20 -14.29 0.74 12.96
N ALA A 21 -13.94 0.33 14.17
CA ALA A 21 -14.81 0.48 15.34
C ALA A 21 -15.09 1.95 15.69
N ILE A 22 -14.09 2.83 15.59
CA ILE A 22 -14.25 4.26 15.90
C ILE A 22 -15.05 4.97 14.80
N CYS A 23 -14.82 4.64 13.52
CA CYS A 23 -15.61 5.17 12.42
C CYS A 23 -17.08 4.73 12.52
N GLU A 24 -17.35 3.45 12.84
CA GLU A 24 -18.70 2.93 13.06
C GLU A 24 -19.40 3.68 14.21
N ALA A 25 -18.71 3.92 15.33
CA ALA A 25 -19.23 4.72 16.44
C ALA A 25 -19.54 6.18 16.07
N LYS A 26 -18.91 6.69 15.00
CA LYS A 26 -19.18 8.02 14.41
C LYS A 26 -20.19 7.97 13.25
N GLY A 27 -20.81 6.82 13.00
CA GLY A 27 -21.82 6.64 11.96
C GLY A 27 -21.25 6.47 10.54
N VAL A 28 -19.97 6.09 10.41
CA VAL A 28 -19.29 5.87 9.13
C VAL A 28 -18.78 4.43 9.06
N ASP A 29 -19.43 3.61 8.26
CA ASP A 29 -18.95 2.24 8.00
C ASP A 29 -17.74 2.27 7.06
N ILE A 30 -16.68 1.52 7.40
CA ILE A 30 -15.46 1.40 6.59
C ILE A 30 -15.31 -0.01 6.06
N LEU A 31 -15.12 -0.14 4.74
CA LEU A 31 -14.68 -1.37 4.09
C LEU A 31 -13.18 -1.31 3.84
N VAL A 32 -12.41 -2.17 4.51
CA VAL A 32 -11.01 -2.44 4.13
C VAL A 32 -11.01 -3.42 2.95
N TYR A 33 -10.40 -3.03 1.84
CA TYR A 33 -10.46 -3.82 0.60
C TYR A 33 -9.10 -4.19 0.01
N ASN A 34 -7.99 -3.61 0.49
CA ASN A 34 -6.65 -4.08 0.21
C ASN A 34 -5.80 -4.06 1.49
N THR A 35 -5.08 -5.15 1.75
CA THR A 35 -4.14 -5.27 2.87
C THR A 35 -2.76 -5.65 2.33
N LEU A 36 -2.31 -6.91 2.54
CA LEU A 36 -1.06 -7.41 2.01
C LEU A 36 -1.08 -7.48 0.48
N ARG A 37 -0.03 -6.97 -0.16
CA ARG A 37 0.25 -7.15 -1.58
C ARG A 37 1.62 -7.75 -1.74
N THR A 38 1.71 -8.94 -2.33
CA THR A 38 3.02 -9.60 -2.49
C THR A 38 3.94 -8.79 -3.39
N LEU A 39 5.25 -9.03 -3.29
CA LEU A 39 6.23 -8.38 -4.16
C LEU A 39 5.94 -8.68 -5.64
N GLU A 40 5.52 -9.90 -5.98
CA GLU A 40 5.16 -10.25 -7.35
C GLU A 40 3.92 -9.50 -7.85
N GLU A 41 2.88 -9.36 -7.02
CA GLU A 41 1.70 -8.57 -7.36
C GLU A 41 2.05 -7.10 -7.58
N GLN A 42 2.86 -6.52 -6.70
CA GLN A 42 3.35 -5.15 -6.85
C GLN A 42 4.19 -5.00 -8.12
N ALA A 43 5.05 -5.97 -8.44
CA ALA A 43 5.84 -5.96 -9.67
C ALA A 43 4.95 -6.01 -10.92
N LYS A 44 3.88 -6.80 -10.92
CA LYS A 44 2.90 -6.82 -12.02
C LYS A 44 2.23 -5.45 -12.18
N PHE A 45 1.74 -4.85 -11.10
CA PHE A 45 1.12 -3.52 -11.14
C PHE A 45 2.08 -2.41 -11.56
N TYR A 46 3.33 -2.49 -11.10
CA TYR A 46 4.38 -1.58 -11.51
C TYR A 46 4.69 -1.72 -13.00
N ARG A 47 4.76 -2.93 -13.54
CA ARG A 47 5.09 -3.12 -14.96
C ARG A 47 4.01 -2.67 -15.92
N GLN A 48 2.74 -2.78 -15.52
CA GLN A 48 1.63 -2.39 -16.37
C GLN A 48 1.70 -0.90 -16.78
N GLY A 49 1.48 -0.62 -18.07
CA GLY A 49 1.51 0.74 -18.62
C GLY A 49 2.91 1.38 -18.66
N ARG A 50 4.00 0.60 -18.55
CA ARG A 50 5.37 1.09 -18.65
C ARG A 50 6.12 0.46 -19.82
N SER A 51 6.98 1.26 -20.47
CA SER A 51 7.86 0.77 -21.53
C SER A 51 9.00 -0.08 -20.96
N TRP A 52 9.60 -0.90 -21.82
CA TRP A 52 10.77 -1.71 -21.46
C TRP A 52 11.95 -0.85 -20.97
N SER A 53 12.19 0.32 -21.57
CA SER A 53 13.28 1.22 -21.15
C SER A 53 13.11 1.72 -19.71
N VAL A 54 11.89 2.09 -19.32
CA VAL A 54 11.58 2.53 -17.95
C VAL A 54 11.83 1.39 -16.96
N ILE A 55 11.39 0.17 -17.30
CA ILE A 55 11.59 -0.99 -16.44
C ILE A 55 13.08 -1.33 -16.30
N ARG A 56 13.84 -1.33 -17.40
CA ARG A 56 15.28 -1.59 -17.37
C ARG A 56 16.02 -0.59 -16.49
N VAL A 57 15.69 0.69 -16.58
CA VAL A 57 16.31 1.73 -15.74
C VAL A 57 15.97 1.50 -14.25
N LYS A 58 14.70 1.18 -13.92
CA LYS A 58 14.34 0.85 -12.54
C LYS A 58 15.12 -0.37 -12.02
N CYS A 59 15.21 -1.44 -12.78
CA CYS A 59 15.97 -2.64 -12.39
C CYS A 59 17.46 -2.31 -12.16
N LEU A 60 18.07 -1.53 -13.06
CA LEU A 60 19.46 -1.10 -12.90
C LEU A 60 19.66 -0.29 -11.61
N ASN A 61 18.76 0.66 -11.33
CA ASN A 61 18.85 1.48 -10.13
C ASN A 61 18.70 0.65 -8.85
N LEU A 62 17.76 -0.30 -8.82
CA LEU A 62 17.60 -1.23 -7.68
C LEU A 62 18.86 -2.07 -7.48
N ARG A 63 19.43 -2.64 -8.55
CA ARG A 63 20.68 -3.42 -8.47
C ARG A 63 21.85 -2.56 -7.95
N ASN A 64 22.01 -1.35 -8.47
CA ASN A 64 23.07 -0.43 -8.04
C ASN A 64 22.92 -0.01 -6.57
N ALA A 65 21.68 0.09 -6.09
CA ALA A 65 21.38 0.40 -4.69
C ALA A 65 21.41 -0.83 -3.75
N GLY A 66 21.78 -2.02 -4.24
CA GLY A 66 21.87 -3.25 -3.44
C GLY A 66 20.58 -4.08 -3.38
N TYR A 67 19.48 -3.59 -3.94
CA TYR A 67 18.17 -4.27 -3.96
C TYR A 67 17.99 -5.19 -5.17
N GLY A 68 19.04 -5.93 -5.56
CA GLY A 68 19.04 -6.76 -6.76
C GLY A 68 17.91 -7.81 -6.79
N TYR A 69 17.56 -8.36 -5.62
CA TYR A 69 16.46 -9.31 -5.47
C TYR A 69 15.09 -8.72 -5.84
N LEU A 70 14.85 -7.43 -5.61
CA LEU A 70 13.62 -6.76 -6.05
C LEU A 70 13.60 -6.57 -7.57
N ALA A 71 14.75 -6.26 -8.18
CA ALA A 71 14.89 -6.19 -9.63
C ALA A 71 14.63 -7.54 -10.30
N ASP A 72 15.13 -8.63 -9.72
CA ASP A 72 14.89 -9.99 -10.20
C ASP A 72 13.39 -10.33 -10.23
N ILE A 73 12.63 -9.90 -9.21
CA ILE A 73 11.18 -10.08 -9.18
C ILE A 73 10.49 -9.32 -10.32
N ILE A 74 10.89 -8.06 -10.57
CA ILE A 74 10.36 -7.27 -11.68
C ILE A 74 10.63 -7.95 -13.03
N GLU A 75 11.83 -8.49 -13.23
CA GLU A 75 12.18 -9.17 -14.46
C GLU A 75 11.41 -10.49 -14.62
N ARG A 76 11.29 -11.26 -13.54
CA ARG A 76 10.62 -12.57 -13.50
C ARG A 76 9.14 -12.49 -13.87
N VAL A 77 8.40 -11.49 -13.38
CA VAL A 77 6.95 -11.40 -13.69
C VAL A 77 6.66 -11.05 -15.15
N GLY A 78 7.66 -10.60 -15.92
CA GLY A 78 7.53 -10.33 -17.35
C GLY A 78 6.57 -9.18 -17.71
N PRO A 79 6.45 -8.83 -19.00
CA PRO A 79 5.56 -7.78 -19.48
C PRO A 79 4.10 -7.99 -19.01
N GLN A 80 3.42 -6.89 -18.70
CA GLN A 80 2.02 -6.91 -18.25
C GLN A 80 1.15 -6.15 -19.24
N MET A 81 -0.01 -6.71 -19.54
CA MET A 81 -0.97 -6.10 -20.46
C MET A 81 -1.68 -4.90 -19.83
N GLY A 82 -2.02 -3.92 -20.66
CA GLY A 82 -2.75 -2.72 -20.22
C GLY A 82 -1.91 -1.45 -20.31
N THR A 83 -2.57 -0.35 -20.66
CA THR A 83 -1.94 0.96 -20.90
C THR A 83 -1.95 1.85 -19.67
N LYS A 84 -2.87 1.62 -18.73
CA LYS A 84 -2.98 2.38 -17.48
C LYS A 84 -1.97 1.91 -16.45
N LYS A 85 -1.14 2.84 -15.96
CA LYS A 85 -0.29 2.63 -14.78
C LYS A 85 -1.18 2.49 -13.54
N LEU A 86 -0.97 1.41 -12.77
CA LEU A 86 -1.76 1.14 -11.56
C LEU A 86 -1.11 1.68 -10.29
N THR A 87 0.21 1.84 -10.29
CA THR A 87 0.99 2.33 -9.15
C THR A 87 2.29 2.93 -9.65
N ASN A 88 2.92 3.79 -8.84
CA ASN A 88 4.27 4.31 -9.08
C ASN A 88 5.36 3.55 -8.30
N ALA A 89 4.99 2.76 -7.30
CA ALA A 89 5.92 2.00 -6.48
C ALA A 89 6.32 0.68 -7.16
N ALA A 90 7.62 0.39 -7.23
CA ALA A 90 8.15 -0.93 -7.54
C ALA A 90 7.93 -1.89 -6.34
N PRO A 91 8.12 -3.21 -6.49
CA PRO A 91 8.19 -4.13 -5.34
C PRO A 91 9.18 -3.63 -4.30
N GLY A 92 8.78 -3.66 -3.03
CA GLY A 92 9.55 -3.16 -1.89
C GLY A 92 9.42 -1.65 -1.65
N GLU A 93 8.87 -0.90 -2.61
CA GLU A 93 8.64 0.55 -2.47
C GLU A 93 7.23 0.90 -1.94
N SER A 94 6.43 -0.11 -1.57
CA SER A 94 5.09 0.08 -0.99
C SER A 94 4.96 -0.62 0.35
N TRP A 95 4.37 0.06 1.33
CA TRP A 95 4.10 -0.51 2.66
C TRP A 95 3.12 -1.69 2.64
N HIS A 96 2.31 -1.84 1.60
CA HIS A 96 1.51 -3.05 1.40
C HIS A 96 2.38 -4.30 1.22
N ASN A 97 3.64 -4.17 0.76
CA ASN A 97 4.56 -5.31 0.62
C ASN A 97 5.08 -5.84 1.95
N LEU A 98 4.98 -5.03 3.00
CA LEU A 98 5.35 -5.38 4.37
C LEU A 98 4.13 -5.53 5.28
N ALA A 99 2.92 -5.51 4.71
CA ALA A 99 1.67 -5.57 5.43
C ALA A 99 1.47 -4.47 6.50
N TYR A 100 2.13 -3.32 6.30
CA TYR A 100 2.06 -2.14 7.19
C TYR A 100 1.12 -1.06 6.65
N ALA A 101 0.33 -1.38 5.62
CA ALA A 101 -0.64 -0.48 5.02
C ALA A 101 -1.89 -1.22 4.58
N PHE A 102 -3.01 -0.49 4.55
CA PHE A 102 -4.28 -0.96 4.04
C PHE A 102 -5.01 0.16 3.29
N ASP A 103 -5.89 -0.23 2.37
CA ASP A 103 -6.83 0.68 1.72
C ASP A 103 -8.23 0.47 2.28
N GLY A 104 -8.83 1.55 2.78
CA GLY A 104 -10.19 1.61 3.29
C GLY A 104 -11.07 2.52 2.44
N VAL A 105 -12.37 2.24 2.39
CA VAL A 105 -13.35 3.12 1.74
C VAL A 105 -14.58 3.28 2.64
N PRO A 106 -15.05 4.52 2.88
CA PRO A 106 -16.32 4.75 3.56
C PRO A 106 -17.50 4.19 2.75
N LEU A 107 -18.54 3.75 3.43
CA LEU A 107 -19.76 3.26 2.81
C LEU A 107 -20.93 4.23 3.00
N ILE A 108 -21.79 4.29 1.99
CA ILE A 108 -23.12 4.90 2.06
C ILE A 108 -24.12 3.75 2.09
N GLY A 109 -24.57 3.40 3.30
CA GLY A 109 -25.23 2.12 3.54
C GLY A 109 -24.25 0.98 3.22
N LYS A 110 -24.52 0.20 2.16
CA LYS A 110 -23.66 -0.92 1.73
C LYS A 110 -22.78 -0.60 0.51
N ASN A 111 -22.87 0.61 -0.03
CA ASN A 111 -22.21 0.99 -1.27
C ASN A 111 -20.92 1.79 -1.00
N PRO A 112 -19.77 1.43 -1.60
CA PRO A 112 -18.54 2.18 -1.42
C PRO A 112 -18.61 3.61 -2.00
N ALA A 113 -18.21 4.60 -1.19
CA ALA A 113 -18.12 6.00 -1.58
C ALA A 113 -16.80 6.29 -2.32
N TRP A 114 -16.64 5.75 -3.54
CA TRP A 114 -15.38 5.84 -4.30
C TRP A 114 -14.90 7.28 -4.60
N SER A 115 -15.81 8.26 -4.66
CA SER A 115 -15.46 9.66 -4.89
C SER A 115 -15.24 10.38 -3.58
N TYR A 116 -14.13 11.10 -3.44
CA TYR A 116 -13.95 12.07 -2.37
C TYR A 116 -14.95 13.23 -2.49
N LYS A 117 -15.07 13.78 -3.72
CA LYS A 117 -15.99 14.88 -3.99
C LYS A 117 -17.44 14.44 -3.76
N GLY A 118 -18.16 15.18 -2.93
CA GLY A 118 -19.53 14.88 -2.50
C GLY A 118 -19.63 13.91 -1.31
N ASN A 119 -18.51 13.39 -0.80
CA ASN A 119 -18.44 12.50 0.37
C ASN A 119 -17.35 12.95 1.34
N GLU A 120 -17.01 14.25 1.34
CA GLU A 120 -15.87 14.81 2.06
C GLU A 120 -15.93 14.48 3.55
N GLU A 121 -17.10 14.63 4.18
CA GLU A 121 -17.28 14.34 5.61
C GLU A 121 -16.99 12.87 5.97
N LEU A 122 -17.35 11.92 5.10
CA LEU A 122 -17.09 10.49 5.32
C LEU A 122 -15.58 10.20 5.24
N TRP A 123 -14.92 10.76 4.22
CA TRP A 123 -13.49 10.58 4.00
C TRP A 123 -12.65 11.29 5.07
N GLU A 124 -13.03 12.49 5.47
CA GLU A 124 -12.38 13.23 6.56
C GLU A 124 -12.58 12.52 7.90
N THR A 125 -13.74 11.92 8.15
CA THR A 125 -13.94 11.08 9.35
C THR A 125 -13.00 9.88 9.34
N TYR A 126 -12.92 9.14 8.23
CA TYR A 126 -11.99 8.02 8.07
C TYR A 126 -10.52 8.45 8.28
N GLY A 127 -10.09 9.51 7.60
CA GLY A 127 -8.72 10.01 7.65
C GLY A 127 -8.32 10.52 9.04
N ASN A 128 -9.21 11.26 9.70
CA ASN A 128 -8.96 11.77 11.04
C ASN A 128 -8.87 10.65 12.08
N VAL A 129 -9.70 9.59 11.95
CA VAL A 129 -9.61 8.42 12.82
C VAL A 129 -8.33 7.61 12.55
N CYS A 130 -7.89 7.48 11.29
CA CYS A 130 -6.59 6.87 10.99
C CYS A 130 -5.46 7.59 11.75
N LYS A 131 -5.46 8.92 11.71
CA LYS A 131 -4.50 9.74 12.48
C LYS A 131 -4.65 9.58 13.99
N GLU A 132 -5.87 9.54 14.49
CA GLU A 132 -6.20 9.35 15.92
C GLU A 132 -5.56 8.07 16.49
N VAL A 133 -5.52 6.99 15.71
CA VAL A 133 -4.89 5.72 16.11
C VAL A 133 -3.39 5.63 15.77
N GLY A 134 -2.79 6.74 15.34
CA GLY A 134 -1.36 6.84 15.01
C GLY A 134 -0.98 6.15 13.71
N LEU A 135 -1.84 6.23 12.68
CA LEU A 135 -1.50 5.92 11.29
C LEU A 135 -1.30 7.22 10.51
N THR A 136 -0.52 7.14 9.44
CA THR A 136 -0.46 8.16 8.40
C THR A 136 -1.56 7.90 7.38
N TRP A 137 -2.28 8.95 6.99
CA TRP A 137 -3.35 8.87 5.99
C TRP A 137 -2.93 9.50 4.66
N GLY A 138 -3.17 8.80 3.55
CA GLY A 138 -2.81 9.25 2.20
C GLY A 138 -3.62 10.46 1.70
N GLY A 139 -4.76 10.76 2.34
CA GLY A 139 -5.51 11.99 2.11
C GLY A 139 -4.78 13.27 2.53
N ASP A 140 -3.71 13.19 3.33
CA ASP A 140 -2.90 14.36 3.69
C ASP A 140 -1.76 14.66 2.70
N TRP A 141 -1.40 13.72 1.83
CA TRP A 141 -0.28 13.89 0.89
C TRP A 141 -0.55 14.93 -0.21
N ASN A 142 0.51 15.44 -0.86
CA ASN A 142 0.35 16.34 -2.02
C ASN A 142 -0.35 15.64 -3.19
N PHE A 143 -0.01 14.37 -3.43
CA PHE A 143 -0.74 13.50 -4.33
C PHE A 143 -1.67 12.63 -3.48
N LYS A 144 -2.94 13.05 -3.41
CA LYS A 144 -3.95 12.47 -2.52
C LYS A 144 -4.26 11.03 -2.90
N ASP A 145 -4.11 10.14 -1.93
CA ASP A 145 -4.54 8.74 -2.01
C ASP A 145 -5.47 8.45 -0.82
N TYR A 146 -6.73 8.88 -0.95
CA TYR A 146 -7.69 8.86 0.15
C TYR A 146 -7.93 7.48 0.76
N PRO A 147 -7.95 6.36 0.00
CA PRO A 147 -8.08 5.04 0.61
C PRO A 147 -6.93 4.65 1.54
N HIS A 148 -5.72 5.11 1.24
CA HIS A 148 -4.49 4.57 1.81
C HIS A 148 -4.26 5.01 3.25
N ALA A 149 -3.96 4.05 4.13
CA ALA A 149 -3.46 4.29 5.48
C ALA A 149 -2.24 3.39 5.76
N GLN A 150 -1.24 3.91 6.48
CA GLN A 150 0.00 3.18 6.77
C GLN A 150 0.59 3.52 8.14
N GLU A 151 1.37 2.60 8.73
CA GLU A 151 2.02 2.85 10.03
C GLU A 151 3.12 3.91 9.98
N HIS A 152 3.88 3.94 8.89
CA HIS A 152 5.06 4.79 8.74
C HIS A 152 4.71 6.16 8.19
N SER A 153 5.50 7.20 8.52
CA SER A 153 5.40 8.53 7.91
C SER A 153 6.04 8.58 6.52
N GLU A 154 7.08 7.78 6.30
CA GLU A 154 7.80 7.70 5.04
C GLU A 154 6.91 7.04 3.99
N THR A 155 6.93 7.49 2.75
CA THR A 155 6.10 6.89 1.68
C THR A 155 6.74 5.66 1.06
N ASN A 156 8.05 5.45 1.25
CA ASN A 156 8.82 4.39 0.60
C ASN A 156 9.65 3.62 1.65
N PRO A 157 9.41 2.30 1.83
CA PRO A 157 10.20 1.46 2.75
C PRO A 157 11.70 1.46 2.47
N LEU A 158 12.15 1.70 1.23
CA LEU A 158 13.58 1.75 0.89
C LEU A 158 14.31 2.96 1.48
N ASN A 159 13.56 3.97 1.96
CA ASN A 159 14.12 5.10 2.70
C ASN A 159 14.29 4.80 4.20
N VAL A 160 13.72 3.68 4.68
CA VAL A 160 13.75 3.26 6.09
C VAL A 160 14.69 2.08 6.28
N TYR A 161 14.61 1.09 5.39
CA TYR A 161 15.38 -0.14 5.48
C TYR A 161 16.40 -0.21 4.34
N GLY A 162 17.68 -0.34 4.69
CA GLY A 162 18.72 -0.69 3.72
C GLY A 162 18.53 -2.09 3.13
N PRO A 163 19.28 -2.46 2.07
CA PRO A 163 19.09 -3.70 1.32
C PRO A 163 19.09 -4.97 2.17
N GLU A 164 20.08 -5.12 3.06
CA GLU A 164 20.23 -6.31 3.90
C GLU A 164 19.11 -6.38 4.95
N ALA A 165 18.79 -5.25 5.57
CA ALA A 165 17.75 -5.16 6.59
C ALA A 165 16.37 -5.46 6.03
N LEU A 166 16.04 -4.89 4.86
CA LEU A 166 14.77 -5.14 4.19
C LEU A 166 14.65 -6.59 3.74
N ARG A 167 15.71 -7.14 3.14
CA ARG A 167 15.72 -8.54 2.70
C ARG A 167 15.47 -9.48 3.87
N LYS A 168 16.21 -9.30 4.97
CA LYS A 168 16.07 -10.10 6.19
C LYS A 168 14.63 -10.02 6.74
N LEU A 169 14.08 -8.81 6.83
CA LEU A 169 12.70 -8.60 7.30
C LEU A 169 11.67 -9.34 6.43
N LEU A 170 11.83 -9.29 5.10
CA LEU A 170 10.94 -10.00 4.17
C LEU A 170 11.08 -11.52 4.32
N GLU A 171 12.30 -12.05 4.42
CA GLU A 171 12.57 -13.48 4.59
C GLU A 171 12.01 -14.02 5.91
N GLU A 172 12.28 -13.34 7.03
CA GLU A 172 11.78 -13.74 8.37
C GLU A 172 10.25 -13.77 8.46
N ARG A 173 9.58 -12.96 7.62
CA ARG A 173 8.12 -12.88 7.57
C ARG A 173 7.50 -13.68 6.43
N GLY A 174 8.29 -14.40 5.63
CA GLY A 174 7.80 -15.18 4.49
C GLY A 174 7.18 -14.33 3.37
N LEU A 175 7.70 -13.12 3.16
CA LEU A 175 7.20 -12.13 2.19
C LEU A 175 8.10 -11.99 0.94
N LEU A 176 9.24 -12.72 0.89
CA LEU A 176 10.18 -12.74 -0.24
C LEU A 176 10.01 -13.98 -1.13
#